data_AF-A0A526Q567-F1
#
_entry.id   AF-A0A526Q567-F1
#
_cell.length_a   1.000
_cell.length_b   1.000
_cell.length_c   1.000
_cell.angle_alpha   90.00
_cell.angle_beta   90.00
_cell.angle_gamma   90.00
#
_symmetry.space_group_name_H-M   'P 1'
#
loop_
_entity.id
_entity.type
_entity.pdbx_description
1 polymer ?
#
loop_
_entity_poly.entity_id
_entity_poly.type
_entity_poly.pdbx_seq_one_letter_code
_entity_poly.pdbx_strand_id
1 'polypeptide(L)'
;IKDASGVAANLSGAVKTFSGLQIDPVLPAVTQATASPGTGTEHVGDTVTLTLGFNEAVKVSGTPTLSLNNGATATYVGGSGTSALNFRTTVASTDTNTSALAITGVNLTNGASIKDASGVAANLAGAVKTFSGLQIATSSTAPTTPTTPTTTTTPT
;
A
#
# COMPACT_ATOMS: atom_id res chain seq x y z
N ILE A 1 -53.09 13.69 -7.47
CA ILE A 1 -53.45 14.81 -6.56
C ILE A 1 -54.62 15.52 -7.21
N LYS A 2 -55.73 15.74 -6.49
CA LYS A 2 -56.90 16.47 -7.00
C LYS A 2 -57.23 17.60 -6.03
N ASP A 3 -57.77 18.71 -6.51
CA ASP A 3 -58.29 19.76 -5.64
C ASP A 3 -59.70 19.41 -5.13
N ALA A 4 -60.25 20.28 -4.27
CA ALA A 4 -61.59 20.12 -3.69
C ALA A 4 -62.72 20.18 -4.74
N SER A 5 -62.43 20.66 -5.95
CA SER A 5 -63.35 20.73 -7.08
C SER A 5 -63.24 19.50 -8.01
N GLY A 6 -62.39 18.52 -7.66
CA GLY A 6 -62.20 17.28 -8.41
C GLY A 6 -61.24 17.39 -9.61
N VAL A 7 -60.60 18.54 -9.82
CA VAL A 7 -59.65 18.75 -10.92
C VAL A 7 -58.34 18.05 -10.59
N ALA A 8 -57.87 17.20 -11.50
CA ALA A 8 -56.57 16.53 -11.34
C ALA A 8 -55.43 17.53 -11.52
N ALA A 9 -54.50 17.54 -10.57
CA ALA A 9 -53.25 18.28 -10.70
C ALA A 9 -52.50 17.79 -11.95
N ASN A 10 -52.14 18.74 -12.81
CA ASN A 10 -51.33 18.46 -13.98
C ASN A 10 -49.86 18.38 -13.57
N LEU A 11 -49.32 17.15 -13.49
CA LEU A 11 -47.93 16.87 -13.15
C LEU A 11 -47.03 16.72 -14.38
N SER A 12 -47.52 17.02 -15.59
CA SER A 12 -46.74 16.81 -16.83
C SER A 12 -45.45 17.65 -16.90
N GLY A 13 -45.32 18.70 -16.09
CA GLY A 13 -44.10 19.51 -15.95
C GLY A 13 -43.20 19.15 -14.76
N ALA A 14 -43.62 18.19 -13.91
CA ALA A 14 -42.90 17.82 -12.69
C ALA A 14 -41.73 16.84 -12.94
N VAL A 15 -41.79 16.06 -14.03
CA VAL A 15 -40.67 15.20 -14.45
C VAL A 15 -39.66 16.06 -15.20
N LYS A 16 -38.73 16.66 -14.45
CA LYS A 16 -37.54 17.28 -15.04
C LYS A 16 -36.39 16.27 -14.99
N THR A 17 -36.07 15.66 -16.13
CA THR A 17 -34.78 15.01 -16.33
C THR A 17 -33.74 16.11 -16.53
N PHE A 18 -32.79 16.23 -15.62
CA PHE A 18 -31.68 17.16 -15.78
C PHE A 18 -30.62 16.53 -16.69
N SER A 19 -30.80 16.69 -18.00
CA SER A 19 -29.77 16.33 -18.98
C SER A 19 -28.53 17.21 -18.74
N GLY A 20 -27.44 16.60 -18.25
CA GLY A 20 -26.18 17.32 -17.96
C GLY A 20 -25.90 17.59 -16.48
N LEU A 21 -26.72 17.13 -15.53
CA LEU A 21 -26.24 17.00 -14.14
C LEU A 21 -25.24 15.84 -14.07
N GLN A 22 -23.98 16.16 -14.31
CA GLN A 22 -22.86 15.27 -14.06
C GLN A 22 -22.35 15.56 -12.64
N ILE A 23 -22.54 14.60 -11.73
CA ILE A 23 -21.69 14.52 -10.54
C ILE A 23 -20.36 14.00 -11.08
N ASP A 24 -19.29 14.79 -10.97
CA ASP A 24 -17.94 14.27 -11.22
C ASP A 24 -17.53 13.47 -9.97
N PRO A 25 -17.49 12.12 -10.02
CA PRO A 25 -17.08 11.35 -8.87
C PRO A 25 -15.60 11.59 -8.61
N VAL A 26 -15.26 12.01 -7.40
CA VAL A 26 -13.86 12.02 -6.96
C VAL A 26 -13.35 10.59 -7.07
N LEU A 27 -12.27 10.38 -7.81
CA LEU A 27 -11.69 9.06 -7.98
C LEU A 27 -10.81 8.71 -6.78
N PRO A 28 -10.88 7.47 -6.27
CA PRO A 28 -9.97 7.04 -5.23
C PRO A 28 -8.55 7.03 -5.77
N ALA A 29 -7.62 7.62 -5.04
CA ALA A 29 -6.22 7.74 -5.44
C ALA A 29 -5.31 7.63 -4.24
N VAL A 30 -4.16 6.96 -4.42
CA VAL A 30 -3.11 6.93 -3.40
C VAL A 30 -2.49 8.32 -3.29
N THR A 31 -2.56 8.91 -2.10
CA THR A 31 -2.00 10.24 -1.79
C THR A 31 -0.69 10.15 -1.04
N GLN A 32 -0.43 9.05 -0.34
CA GLN A 32 0.80 8.84 0.42
C GLN A 32 1.16 7.36 0.53
N ALA A 33 2.46 7.09 0.62
CA ALA A 33 2.99 5.81 1.07
C ALA A 33 3.95 6.04 2.24
N THR A 34 3.82 5.25 3.30
CA THR A 34 4.67 5.31 4.51
C THR A 34 5.20 3.92 4.86
N ALA A 35 6.32 3.87 5.56
CA ALA A 35 6.93 2.64 6.05
C ALA A 35 7.07 2.68 7.58
N SER A 36 7.00 1.50 8.21
CA SER A 36 7.28 1.28 9.61
C SER A 36 8.08 -0.02 9.77
N PRO A 37 9.34 0.05 10.24
CA PRO A 37 10.10 1.27 10.53
C PRO A 37 10.24 2.20 9.31
N GLY A 38 10.24 3.51 9.55
CA GLY A 38 10.32 4.51 8.47
C GLY A 38 11.76 4.84 8.05
N THR A 39 12.71 4.47 8.89
CA THR A 39 14.14 4.74 8.78
C THR A 39 14.93 3.67 9.55
N GLY A 40 16.22 3.52 9.24
CA GLY A 40 17.12 2.56 9.89
C GLY A 40 17.58 1.49 8.92
N THR A 41 18.14 0.41 9.48
CA THR A 41 18.61 -0.76 8.72
C THR A 41 17.88 -1.99 9.22
N GLU A 42 17.05 -2.58 8.37
CA GLU A 42 16.34 -3.83 8.65
C GLU A 42 17.17 -5.01 8.17
N HIS A 43 17.22 -6.05 9.00
CA HIS A 43 17.98 -7.27 8.79
C HIS A 43 17.06 -8.45 8.54
N VAL A 44 17.63 -9.58 8.12
CA VAL A 44 16.89 -10.84 7.91
C VAL A 44 16.04 -11.19 9.13
N GLY A 45 14.75 -11.44 8.91
CA GLY A 45 13.76 -11.72 9.96
C GLY A 45 13.01 -10.48 10.46
N ASP A 46 13.52 -9.28 10.21
CA ASP A 46 12.82 -8.04 10.57
C ASP A 46 11.60 -7.82 9.66
N THR A 47 10.61 -7.12 10.20
CA THR A 47 9.32 -6.92 9.56
C THR A 47 9.11 -5.45 9.21
N VAL A 48 8.85 -5.19 7.93
CA VAL A 48 8.50 -3.86 7.42
C VAL A 48 7.02 -3.83 7.08
N THR A 49 6.30 -2.88 7.66
CA THR A 49 4.92 -2.56 7.32
C THR A 49 4.88 -1.34 6.43
N LEU A 50 4.24 -1.46 5.28
CA LEU A 50 4.02 -0.40 4.31
C LEU A 50 2.55 -0.02 4.33
N THR A 51 2.25 1.27 4.46
CA THR A 51 0.87 1.79 4.46
C THR A 51 0.67 2.68 3.26
N LEU A 52 -0.35 2.36 2.46
CA LEU A 52 -0.85 3.23 1.38
C LEU A 52 -2.05 4.02 1.90
N GLY A 53 -1.92 5.35 1.91
CA GLY A 53 -3.01 6.27 2.22
C GLY A 53 -3.72 6.74 0.95
N PHE A 54 -5.04 6.82 1.02
CA PHE A 54 -5.93 7.21 -0.07
C PHE A 54 -6.67 8.51 0.28
N ASN A 55 -7.13 9.24 -0.74
CA ASN A 55 -8.00 10.41 -0.56
C ASN A 55 -9.42 10.06 -0.07
N GLU A 56 -9.83 8.80 -0.14
CA GLU A 56 -11.10 8.29 0.38
C GLU A 56 -10.99 6.81 0.77
N ALA A 57 -12.09 6.24 1.29
CA ALA A 57 -12.13 4.84 1.69
C ALA A 57 -12.19 3.89 0.48
N VAL A 58 -11.40 2.80 0.54
CA VAL A 58 -11.34 1.79 -0.52
C VAL A 58 -11.66 0.39 0.00
N LYS A 59 -12.39 -0.38 -0.81
CA LYS A 59 -12.69 -1.80 -0.64
C LYS A 59 -11.64 -2.63 -1.38
N VAL A 60 -11.05 -3.57 -0.67
CA VAL A 60 -10.14 -4.58 -1.23
C VAL A 60 -10.86 -5.90 -1.44
N SER A 61 -10.63 -6.52 -2.60
CA SER A 61 -10.94 -7.92 -2.88
C SER A 61 -9.65 -8.66 -3.24
N GLY A 62 -9.56 -9.95 -2.90
CA GLY A 62 -8.35 -10.75 -3.07
C GLY A 62 -7.18 -10.28 -2.20
N THR A 63 -5.97 -10.62 -2.61
CA THR A 63 -4.73 -10.32 -1.87
C THR A 63 -3.78 -9.52 -2.76
N PRO A 64 -3.95 -8.19 -2.86
CA PRO A 64 -3.00 -7.36 -3.59
C PRO A 64 -1.62 -7.40 -2.94
N THR A 65 -0.58 -7.15 -3.73
CA THR A 65 0.82 -7.12 -3.24
C THR A 65 1.56 -5.90 -3.75
N LEU A 66 2.67 -5.56 -3.10
CA LEU A 66 3.59 -4.52 -3.54
C LEU A 66 4.92 -5.16 -3.94
N SER A 67 5.42 -4.80 -5.11
CA SER A 67 6.78 -5.12 -5.53
C SER A 67 7.75 -4.14 -4.90
N LEU A 68 8.86 -4.64 -4.36
CA LEU A 68 9.90 -3.82 -3.74
C LEU A 68 11.20 -3.88 -4.56
N ASN A 69 12.01 -2.83 -4.50
CA ASN A 69 13.27 -2.73 -5.25
C ASN A 69 14.37 -3.70 -4.78
N ASN A 70 14.23 -4.29 -3.59
CA ASN A 70 15.12 -5.34 -3.09
C ASN A 70 14.73 -6.75 -3.59
N GLY A 71 13.70 -6.86 -4.44
CA GLY A 71 13.19 -8.13 -4.96
C GLY A 71 12.12 -8.79 -4.06
N ALA A 72 11.86 -8.24 -2.88
CA ALA A 72 10.82 -8.74 -1.98
C ALA A 72 9.41 -8.34 -2.44
N THR A 73 8.42 -9.02 -1.86
CA THR A 73 6.99 -8.74 -2.08
C THR A 73 6.30 -8.49 -0.74
N ALA A 74 5.71 -7.30 -0.57
CA ALA A 74 4.88 -7.02 0.60
C ALA A 74 3.43 -7.43 0.32
N THR A 75 2.84 -8.20 1.23
CA THR A 75 1.49 -8.76 1.07
C THR A 75 0.47 -7.94 1.85
N TYR A 76 -0.70 -7.73 1.28
CA TYR A 76 -1.81 -7.06 1.96
C TYR A 76 -2.21 -7.76 3.27
N VAL A 77 -2.35 -7.00 4.35
CA VAL A 77 -2.71 -7.51 5.68
C VAL A 77 -3.97 -6.88 6.29
N GLY A 78 -4.47 -5.76 5.76
CA GLY A 78 -5.73 -5.18 6.24
C GLY A 78 -5.97 -3.72 5.87
N GLY A 79 -7.12 -3.19 6.29
CA GLY A 79 -7.54 -1.79 6.05
C GLY A 79 -8.69 -1.61 5.04
N SER A 80 -9.28 -2.69 4.54
CA SER A 80 -10.41 -2.63 3.61
C SER A 80 -11.60 -1.90 4.24
N GLY A 81 -12.24 -1.02 3.47
CA GLY A 81 -13.29 -0.12 3.96
C GLY A 81 -12.77 1.16 4.63
N THR A 82 -11.46 1.40 4.61
CA THR A 82 -10.82 2.62 5.14
C THR A 82 -9.97 3.30 4.07
N SER A 83 -9.43 4.48 4.38
CA SER A 83 -8.49 5.20 3.51
C SER A 83 -7.03 4.78 3.70
N ALA A 84 -6.74 3.74 4.49
CA ALA A 84 -5.38 3.26 4.74
C ALA A 84 -5.30 1.75 4.54
N LEU A 85 -4.48 1.30 3.60
CA LEU A 85 -4.22 -0.13 3.35
C LEU A 85 -2.82 -0.50 3.84
N ASN A 86 -2.74 -1.57 4.63
CA ASN A 86 -1.50 -2.06 5.20
C ASN A 86 -1.00 -3.27 4.43
N PHE A 87 0.29 -3.28 4.15
CA PHE A 87 1.04 -4.35 3.51
C PHE A 87 2.24 -4.70 4.39
N ARG A 88 2.66 -5.95 4.39
CA ARG A 88 3.76 -6.42 5.23
C ARG A 88 4.72 -7.30 4.46
N THR A 89 6.01 -7.11 4.70
CA THR A 89 7.08 -8.03 4.27
C THR A 89 7.98 -8.35 5.45
N THR A 90 8.59 -9.52 5.42
CA THR A 90 9.69 -9.89 6.31
C THR A 90 10.94 -9.96 5.45
N VAL A 91 12.05 -9.35 5.90
CA VAL A 91 13.31 -9.37 5.16
C VAL A 91 13.80 -10.81 5.07
N ALA A 92 13.96 -11.32 3.86
CA ALA A 92 14.48 -12.65 3.60
C ALA A 92 15.98 -12.59 3.34
N SER A 93 16.69 -13.69 3.63
CA SER A 93 18.12 -13.83 3.28
C SER A 93 18.36 -13.82 1.77
N THR A 94 17.32 -14.02 0.97
CA THR A 94 17.35 -13.96 -0.50
C THR A 94 17.11 -12.56 -1.05
N ASP A 95 16.75 -11.58 -0.22
CA ASP A 95 16.53 -10.22 -0.67
C ASP A 95 17.86 -9.54 -1.03
N THR A 96 17.77 -8.51 -1.87
CA THR A 96 18.93 -7.71 -2.29
C THR A 96 19.21 -6.58 -1.30
N ASN A 97 20.47 -6.42 -0.90
CA ASN A 97 20.89 -5.25 -0.10
C ASN A 97 20.48 -3.95 -0.78
N THR A 98 19.89 -3.01 -0.04
CA THR A 98 19.35 -1.78 -0.60
C THR A 98 19.55 -0.63 0.37
N SER A 99 20.07 0.50 -0.11
CA SER A 99 20.31 1.71 0.70
C SER A 99 19.08 2.60 0.88
N ALA A 100 18.04 2.39 0.08
CA ALA A 100 16.75 3.06 0.19
C ALA A 100 15.66 2.15 -0.36
N LEU A 101 14.87 1.55 0.52
CA LEU A 101 13.76 0.68 0.14
C LEU A 101 12.76 1.49 -0.68
N ALA A 102 12.18 0.90 -1.72
CA ALA A 102 11.16 1.53 -2.54
C ALA A 102 10.07 0.55 -2.93
N ILE A 103 8.84 1.05 -2.97
CA ILE A 103 7.74 0.39 -3.68
C ILE A 103 7.92 0.69 -5.17
N THR A 104 8.01 -0.34 -5.99
CA THR A 104 8.19 -0.23 -7.44
C THR A 104 6.91 -0.52 -8.22
N GLY A 105 5.91 -1.14 -7.59
CA GLY A 105 4.61 -1.37 -8.22
C GLY A 105 3.58 -1.98 -7.27
N VAL A 106 2.32 -1.89 -7.67
CA VAL A 106 1.19 -2.58 -7.02
C VAL A 106 0.69 -3.67 -7.94
N ASN A 107 0.61 -4.91 -7.45
CA ASN A 107 0.17 -6.05 -8.23
C ASN A 107 -1.24 -6.48 -7.81
N LEU A 108 -2.15 -6.50 -8.79
CA LEU A 108 -3.54 -6.92 -8.63
C LEU A 108 -3.77 -8.25 -9.38
N THR A 109 -3.07 -9.30 -8.95
CA THR A 109 -3.16 -10.63 -9.58
C THR A 109 -4.36 -11.42 -9.06
N ASN A 110 -4.76 -12.47 -9.79
CA ASN A 110 -5.79 -13.43 -9.36
C ASN A 110 -7.14 -12.81 -8.96
N GLY A 111 -7.55 -11.74 -9.66
CA GLY A 111 -8.83 -11.05 -9.40
C GLY A 111 -8.80 -10.10 -8.20
N ALA A 112 -7.61 -9.79 -7.66
CA ALA A 112 -7.47 -8.75 -6.65
C ALA A 112 -7.90 -7.38 -7.21
N SER A 113 -8.52 -6.55 -6.38
CA SER A 113 -8.91 -5.19 -6.77
C SER A 113 -8.95 -4.27 -5.58
N ILE A 114 -8.73 -2.98 -5.85
CA ILE A 114 -8.85 -1.88 -4.89
C ILE A 114 -9.80 -0.87 -5.54
N LYS A 115 -11.00 -0.74 -4.99
CA LYS A 115 -12.10 0.06 -5.54
C LYS A 115 -12.74 0.92 -4.46
N ASP A 116 -13.46 1.98 -4.80
CA ASP A 116 -14.37 2.64 -3.85
C ASP A 116 -15.65 1.80 -3.59
N ALA A 117 -16.58 2.34 -2.80
CA ALA A 117 -17.88 1.72 -2.54
C ALA A 117 -18.79 1.64 -3.78
N SER A 118 -18.58 2.51 -4.77
CA SER A 118 -19.33 2.56 -6.04
C SER A 118 -18.78 1.57 -7.08
N GLY A 119 -17.65 0.91 -6.80
CA GLY A 119 -17.00 -0.07 -7.67
C GLY A 119 -15.96 0.51 -8.63
N VAL A 120 -15.63 1.80 -8.50
CA VAL A 120 -14.63 2.52 -9.31
C VAL A 120 -13.23 2.16 -8.83
N ALA A 121 -12.32 1.84 -9.76
CA ALA A 121 -10.96 1.43 -9.43
C ALA A 121 -10.11 2.60 -8.95
N ALA A 122 -9.25 2.35 -7.96
CA ALA A 122 -8.33 3.36 -7.44
C ALA A 122 -7.15 3.62 -8.39
N ASN A 123 -6.75 4.89 -8.49
CA ASN A 123 -5.47 5.28 -9.07
C ASN A 123 -4.33 4.99 -8.09
N LEU A 124 -3.49 4.01 -8.44
CA LEU A 124 -2.42 3.50 -7.59
C LEU A 124 -1.04 4.12 -7.87
N ALA A 125 -0.96 5.11 -8.78
CA ALA A 125 0.33 5.70 -9.18
C ALA A 125 1.11 6.30 -8.00
N GLY A 126 0.40 6.88 -7.01
CA GLY A 126 1.02 7.43 -5.80
C GLY A 126 1.62 6.41 -4.84
N ALA A 127 1.46 5.11 -5.09
CA ALA A 127 2.06 4.05 -4.27
C ALA A 127 3.57 3.90 -4.50
N VAL A 128 4.05 4.22 -5.71
CA VAL A 128 5.47 4.13 -6.05
C VAL A 128 6.22 5.23 -5.31
N LYS A 129 7.08 4.83 -4.36
CA LYS A 129 7.79 5.76 -3.49
C LYS A 129 9.08 5.13 -2.98
N THR A 130 10.13 5.94 -2.88
CA THR A 130 11.38 5.60 -2.20
C THR A 130 11.40 6.12 -0.76
N PHE A 131 11.82 5.28 0.17
CA PHE A 131 12.03 5.58 1.58
C PHE A 131 13.53 5.79 1.83
N SER A 132 14.02 7.01 1.60
CA SER A 132 15.46 7.34 1.58
C SER A 132 16.23 7.09 2.88
N GLY A 133 15.54 6.88 4.00
CA GLY A 133 16.15 6.55 5.28
C GLY A 133 16.06 5.08 5.68
N LEU A 134 15.39 4.23 4.91
CA LEU A 134 15.15 2.83 5.23
C LEU A 134 16.00 1.91 4.37
N GLN A 135 16.93 1.19 5.00
CA GLN A 135 17.89 0.30 4.37
C GLN A 135 17.54 -1.16 4.64
N ILE A 136 17.87 -2.04 3.71
CA ILE A 136 17.78 -3.50 3.86
C ILE A 136 19.19 -4.09 3.80
N ALA A 137 19.55 -4.86 4.82
CA ALA A 137 20.79 -5.62 4.90
C ALA A 137 20.52 -7.12 5.05
N THR A 138 20.88 -7.93 4.06
CA THR A 138 20.67 -9.38 4.07
C THR A 138 21.90 -10.19 4.49
N SER A 139 23.05 -9.53 4.64
CA SER A 139 24.22 -10.12 5.28
C SER A 139 24.06 -10.06 6.80
N SER A 140 24.24 -11.20 7.47
CA SER A 140 24.34 -11.24 8.92
C SER A 140 25.57 -10.43 9.37
N THR A 141 25.35 -9.41 10.18
CA THR A 141 26.39 -8.86 11.07
C THR A 141 26.57 -9.83 12.23
N ALA A 142 26.98 -11.07 11.94
CA ALA A 142 27.47 -11.94 12.99
C ALA A 142 28.60 -11.16 13.70
N PRO A 143 28.55 -10.98 15.04
CA PRO A 143 29.67 -10.42 15.75
C PRO A 143 30.89 -11.24 15.37
N THR A 144 31.91 -10.62 14.79
CA THR A 144 33.20 -11.29 14.69
C THR A 144 33.63 -11.53 16.12
N THR A 145 33.54 -12.77 16.60
CA THR A 145 34.22 -13.18 17.82
C THR A 145 35.69 -12.73 17.66
N PRO A 146 36.24 -11.89 18.56
CA PRO A 146 37.64 -11.52 18.48
C PRO A 146 38.48 -12.80 18.49
N THR A 147 39.17 -13.08 17.39
CA THR A 147 40.17 -14.13 17.39
C THR A 147 41.30 -13.66 18.30
N THR A 148 41.42 -14.28 19.47
CA THR A 148 42.58 -14.08 20.33
C THR A 148 43.82 -14.48 19.52
N PRO A 149 44.81 -13.59 19.33
CA PRO A 149 46.04 -13.97 18.64
C PRO A 149 46.77 -15.01 19.50
N THR A 150 46.93 -16.23 18.98
CA THR A 150 47.81 -17.24 19.59
C THR A 150 49.25 -16.81 19.37
N THR A 151 49.91 -16.29 20.39
CA THR A 151 51.37 -16.10 20.39
C THR A 151 52.04 -17.46 20.53
N THR A 152 52.57 -18.00 19.44
CA THR A 152 53.46 -19.16 19.47
C THR A 152 54.81 -18.71 20.05
N THR A 153 55.13 -19.12 21.27
CA THR A 153 56.48 -18.99 21.83
C THR A 153 57.36 -20.12 21.32
N THR A 154 58.43 -19.77 20.61
CA THR A 154 59.50 -20.69 20.22
C THR A 154 60.30 -21.11 21.45
N PRO A 155 60.45 -22.41 21.77
CA PRO A 155 61.34 -22.86 22.84
C PRO A 155 62.81 -22.76 22.41
N THR A 156 63.67 -22.35 23.35
CA THR A 156 65.14 -22.22 23.22
C THR A 156 65.83 -23.56 23.39
#